data_AF-A0A7X9EFY7-F1
#
_entry.id   AF-A0A7X9EFY7-F1
#
_cell.length_a   1.000
_cell.length_b   1.000
_cell.length_c   1.000
_cell.angle_alpha   90.00
_cell.angle_beta   90.00
_cell.angle_gamma   90.00
#
_symmetry.space_group_name_H-M   'P 1'
#
loop_
_entity.id
_entity.type
_entity.pdbx_description
1 polymer ?
#
loop_
_entity_poly.entity_id
_entity_poly.type
_entity_poly.pdbx_seq_one_letter_code
_entity_poly.pdbx_strand_id
1 'polypeptide(L)' 'IGSSLVLLVKPILPYALSFAAGAMIFVVVEELIPESQAEKNSDIATLSTLIGFAVMMFLDVSLS' A
#
# COMPACT_ATOMS: atom_id res chain seq x y z
N ILE A 1 -15.84 -21.52 21.81
CA ILE A 1 -16.55 -21.31 20.52
C ILE A 1 -15.85 -20.24 19.67
N GLY A 2 -15.58 -19.04 20.19
CA GLY A 2 -14.88 -17.98 19.43
C GLY A 2 -13.49 -18.36 18.88
N SER A 3 -12.68 -19.10 19.64
CA SER A 3 -11.34 -19.56 19.19
C SER A 3 -11.39 -20.49 17.97
N SER A 4 -12.40 -21.38 17.88
CA SER A 4 -12.56 -22.28 16.74
C SER A 4 -12.94 -21.56 15.45
N LEU A 5 -13.67 -20.44 15.54
CA LEU A 5 -14.05 -19.64 14.38
C LEU A 5 -12.85 -18.88 13.80
N VAL A 6 -11.95 -18.38 14.65
CA VAL A 6 -10.70 -17.72 14.21
C VAL A 6 -9.78 -18.68 13.46
N LEU A 7 -9.71 -19.95 13.86
CA LEU A 7 -8.92 -20.97 13.16
C LEU A 7 -9.46 -21.30 11.75
N LEU A 8 -10.78 -21.17 11.54
CA LEU A 8 -11.41 -21.35 10.22
C LEU A 8 -11.22 -20.13 9.30
N VAL A 9 -11.15 -18.92 9.86
CA VAL A 9 -11.00 -17.65 9.10
C VAL A 9 -9.52 -17.26 8.91
N LYS A 10 -8.60 -17.77 9.74
CA LYS A 10 -7.15 -17.59 9.56
C LYS A 10 -6.63 -17.81 8.13
N PRO A 11 -7.06 -18.85 7.39
CA PRO A 11 -6.59 -19.05 6.02
C PRO A 11 -7.21 -18.11 4.98
N ILE A 12 -8.41 -17.53 5.20
CA ILE A 12 -9.02 -16.59 4.24
C ILE A 12 -8.52 -15.15 4.42
N LEU A 13 -8.11 -14.81 5.64
CA LEU A 13 -7.53 -13.52 6.02
C LEU A 13 -6.34 -13.08 5.14
N PRO A 14 -5.31 -13.89 4.86
CA PRO A 14 -4.22 -13.49 3.98
C PRO A 14 -4.68 -13.24 2.55
N TYR A 15 -5.63 -14.02 2.02
CA TYR A 15 -6.17 -13.78 0.67
C TYR A 15 -6.92 -12.44 0.59
N ALA A 16 -7.73 -12.12 1.61
CA ALA A 16 -8.42 -10.84 1.68
C ALA A 16 -7.44 -9.66 1.83
N LEU A 17 -6.40 -9.81 2.64
CA LEU A 17 -5.35 -8.80 2.81
C LEU A 17 -4.53 -8.61 1.52
N SER A 18 -4.18 -9.70 0.82
CA SER A 18 -3.51 -9.63 -0.49
C SER A 18 -4.37 -8.93 -1.54
N PHE A 19 -5.68 -9.19 -1.54
CA PHE A 19 -6.61 -8.49 -2.43
C PHE A 19 -6.70 -6.99 -2.10
N ALA A 20 -6.79 -6.63 -0.82
CA ALA A 20 -6.79 -5.23 -0.38
C ALA A 20 -5.47 -4.52 -0.74
N ALA A 21 -4.32 -5.19 -0.58
CA ALA A 21 -3.03 -4.66 -0.99
C ALA A 21 -2.97 -4.40 -2.50
N GLY A 22 -3.50 -5.32 -3.32
CA GLY A 22 -3.61 -5.14 -4.77
C GLY A 22 -4.47 -3.94 -5.16
N ALA A 23 -5.61 -3.73 -4.50
CA ALA A 23 -6.48 -2.58 -4.74
C ALA A 23 -5.77 -1.25 -4.43
N MET A 24 -5.00 -1.19 -3.34
CA MET A 24 -4.22 0.00 -2.99
C MET A 24 -3.13 0.31 -4.03
N ILE A 25 -2.45 -0.71 -4.57
CA ILE A 25 -1.46 -0.51 -5.65
C ILE A 25 -2.15 0.00 -6.93
N PHE A 26 -3.30 -0.55 -7.31
CA PHE A 26 -4.03 -0.11 -8.50
C PHE A 26 -4.46 1.36 -8.42
N VAL A 27 -5.07 1.77 -7.31
CA VAL A 27 -5.47 3.17 -7.07
C VAL A 27 -4.27 4.12 -7.14
N VAL A 28 -3.12 3.73 -6.58
CA VAL A 28 -1.91 4.54 -6.65
C VAL A 28 -1.44 4.74 -8.09
N VAL A 29 -1.45 3.68 -8.90
CA VAL A 29 -0.93 3.75 -10.28
C VAL A 29 -1.89 4.46 -11.23
N GLU A 30 -3.19 4.24 -11.10
CA GLU A 30 -4.20 4.74 -12.05
C GLU A 30 -4.78 6.11 -11.66
N GLU A 31 -4.78 6.49 -10.39
CA GLU A 31 -5.28 7.80 -9.95
C GLU A 31 -4.14 8.66 -9.41
N LEU A 32 -3.42 8.22 -8.38
CA LEU A 32 -2.47 9.09 -7.68
C LEU A 32 -1.27 9.50 -8.54
N ILE A 33 -0.65 8.57 -9.29
CA ILE A 33 0.47 8.89 -10.19
C ILE A 33 0.03 9.86 -11.29
N PRO A 34 -1.02 9.58 -12.09
CA PRO A 34 -1.44 10.50 -13.15
C PRO A 34 -1.98 11.84 -12.63
N GLU A 35 -2.69 11.88 -11.49
CA GLU A 35 -3.09 13.13 -10.85
C GLU A 35 -1.86 13.95 -10.44
N SER A 36 -0.83 13.30 -9.89
CA SER A 36 0.44 13.95 -9.54
C SER A 36 1.27 14.38 -10.75
N GLN A 37 1.08 13.75 -11.92
CA GLN A 37 1.75 14.09 -13.19
C GLN A 37 0.95 15.09 -14.04
N ALA A 38 -0.35 15.25 -13.77
CA ALA A 38 -1.21 16.21 -14.44
C ALA A 38 -0.85 17.66 -14.07
N GLU A 39 -0.30 17.86 -12.87
CA GLU A 39 0.35 19.12 -12.51
C GLU A 39 1.73 19.19 -13.14
N LYS A 40 2.07 20.32 -13.79
CA LYS A 40 3.28 20.58 -14.61
C LYS A 40 4.64 20.30 -13.93
N ASN A 41 4.66 19.88 -12.66
CA ASN A 41 5.83 19.57 -11.84
C ASN A 41 5.99 18.06 -11.59
N SER A 42 5.94 17.26 -12.66
CA SER A 42 6.13 15.80 -12.63
C SER A 42 7.39 15.35 -11.86
N ASP A 43 8.46 16.15 -11.90
CA ASP A 43 9.71 15.86 -11.21
C ASP A 43 9.57 15.96 -9.68
N ILE A 44 8.83 16.95 -9.19
CA ILE A 44 8.60 17.14 -7.74
C ILE A 44 7.66 16.06 -7.21
N ALA A 45 6.62 15.73 -7.98
CA ALA A 45 5.73 14.63 -7.68
C ALA A 45 6.47 13.29 -7.55
N THR A 46 7.30 12.94 -8.54
CA THR A 46 8.10 11.71 -8.54
C THR A 46 9.12 11.67 -7.41
N LEU A 47 9.75 12.81 -7.11
CA LEU A 47 10.69 12.91 -5.99
C LEU A 47 9.98 12.71 -4.65
N SER A 48 8.78 13.27 -4.48
CA SER A 48 7.99 13.13 -3.25
C SER A 48 7.49 11.70 -3.00
N THR A 49 7.08 10.98 -4.06
CA THR A 49 6.68 9.56 -3.94
C THR A 49 7.87 8.67 -3.61
N LEU A 50 9.04 8.93 -4.20
CA LEU A 50 10.26 8.18 -3.91
C LEU A 50 10.74 8.42 -2.47
N ILE A 51 10.69 9.66 -1.99
CA ILE A 51 10.99 9.98 -0.58
C ILE A 51 9.97 9.33 0.36
N GLY A 52 8.67 9.40 0.05
CA GLY A 52 7.62 8.78 0.86
C GLY A 52 7.79 7.26 0.98
N PHE A 53 8.14 6.59 -0.13
CA PHE A 53 8.42 5.16 -0.14
C PHE A 53 9.67 4.81 0.68
N ALA A 54 10.73 5.63 0.56
CA ALA A 54 11.95 5.45 1.36
C ALA A 54 11.69 5.63 2.86
N VAL A 55 10.88 6.62 3.25
CA VAL A 55 10.47 6.85 4.64
C VAL A 55 9.62 5.68 5.15
N MET A 56 8.66 5.19 4.36
CA MET A 56 7.87 4.02 4.70
C MET A 56 8.75 2.80 4.96
N MET A 57 9.68 2.48 4.04
CA MET A 57 10.62 1.37 4.23
C MET A 57 11.51 1.56 5.46
N PHE A 58 11.99 2.78 5.70
CA PHE A 58 12.83 3.08 6.86
C PHE A 58 12.07 2.86 8.18
N LEU A 59 10.82 3.30 8.25
CA LEU A 59 9.96 3.09 9.42
C LEU A 59 9.63 1.61 9.62
N ASP A 60 9.31 0.86 8.57
CA ASP A 60 9.06 -0.60 8.65
C ASP A 60 10.30 -1.35 9.16
N VAL A 61 11.49 -1.06 8.62
CA VAL A 61 12.75 -1.68 9.07
C VAL A 61 13.11 -1.29 10.51
N SER A 62 12.77 -0.07 10.95
CA SER A 62 13.08 0.38 12.30
C SER A 62 12.08 -0.14 13.35
N LEU A 63 10.85 -0.45 12.94
CA LEU A 63 9.76 -0.91 13.81
C LEU A 63 9.60 -2.44 13.80
N SER A 64 10.13 -3.12 12.78
CA SER A 64 10.24 -4.57 12.69
C SER A 64 11.39 -5.14 13.52
#